data_AF-A0A1C6DLA4-F1
#
_entry.id   AF-A0A1C6DLA4-F1
#
_cell.length_a   1.000
_cell.length_b   1.000
_cell.length_c   1.000
_cell.angle_alpha   90.00
_cell.angle_beta   90.00
_cell.angle_gamma   90.00
#
_symmetry.space_group_name_H-M   'P 1'
#
loop_
_entity.id
_entity.type
_entity.pdbx_description
1 polymer ?
#
loop_
_entity_poly.entity_id
_entity_poly.type
_entity_poly.pdbx_seq_one_letter_code
_entity_poly.pdbx_strand_id
1 'polypeptide(L)' 'MALINRGIHPELETLLLPASAAYQHFSSSMAREMIRYHQPLENYLPASIVPLVREMTEKKEG' A
#
# COMPACT_ATOMS: atom_id res chain seq x y z
N MET A 1 -10.58 -10.16 -11.52
CA MET A 1 -10.23 -8.87 -12.18
C MET A 1 -9.74 -9.07 -13.61
N ALA A 2 -8.69 -9.85 -13.87
CA ALA A 2 -8.13 -10.02 -15.24
C ALA A 2 -9.19 -10.32 -16.33
N LEU A 3 -10.09 -11.28 -16.09
CA LEU A 3 -11.16 -11.63 -17.05
C LEU A 3 -12.17 -10.49 -17.28
N ILE A 4 -12.50 -9.73 -16.22
CA ILE A 4 -13.39 -8.57 -16.31
C ILE A 4 -12.72 -7.47 -17.14
N ASN A 5 -11.45 -7.18 -16.86
CA ASN A 5 -10.68 -6.17 -17.58
C ASN A 5 -10.57 -6.50 -19.07
N ARG A 6 -10.37 -7.78 -19.42
CA ARG A 6 -10.35 -8.24 -20.82
C ARG A 6 -11.69 -8.03 -21.54
N GLY A 7 -12.81 -8.14 -20.82
CA GLY A 7 -14.14 -7.82 -21.38
C GLY A 7 -14.35 -6.33 -21.67
N ILE A 8 -13.64 -5.45 -20.96
CA ILE A 8 -13.72 -3.98 -21.12
C ILE A 8 -12.76 -3.50 -22.21
N HIS A 9 -11.51 -3.98 -22.22
CA HIS A 9 -10.50 -3.59 -23.19
C HIS A 9 -9.67 -4.81 -23.65
N PRO A 10 -10.09 -5.52 -24.71
CA PRO A 10 -9.52 -6.83 -25.08
C PRO A 10 -8.04 -6.83 -25.46
N GLU A 11 -7.50 -5.69 -25.92
CA GLU A 11 -6.09 -5.56 -26.32
C GLU A 11 -5.13 -5.40 -25.12
N LEU A 12 -5.65 -5.18 -23.90
CA LEU A 12 -4.85 -5.06 -22.69
C LEU A 12 -4.75 -6.40 -21.96
N GLU A 13 -3.53 -6.82 -21.64
CA GLU A 13 -3.27 -8.03 -20.88
C GLU A 13 -3.01 -7.71 -19.38
N THR A 14 -3.54 -8.54 -18.48
CA THR A 14 -3.31 -8.37 -17.03
C THR A 14 -2.36 -9.47 -16.54
N LEU A 15 -1.13 -9.09 -16.22
CA LEU A 15 -0.13 -10.01 -15.68
C LEU A 15 -0.18 -10.07 -14.15
N LEU A 16 -0.09 -11.28 -13.59
CA LEU A 16 -0.05 -11.52 -12.15
C LEU A 16 1.36 -11.93 -11.74
N LEU A 17 2.01 -11.09 -10.95
CA LEU A 17 3.33 -11.36 -10.39
C LEU A 17 3.20 -11.47 -8.86
N PRO A 18 3.57 -12.61 -8.25
CA PRO A 18 3.48 -12.76 -6.81
C PRO A 18 4.49 -11.83 -6.11
N ALA A 19 4.10 -11.29 -4.96
CA ALA A 19 5.03 -10.60 -4.09
C ALA A 19 6.08 -11.57 -3.55
N SER A 20 7.28 -11.08 -3.25
CA SER A 20 8.28 -11.88 -2.53
C SER A 20 7.76 -12.27 -1.14
N ALA A 21 8.27 -13.38 -0.59
CA ALA A 21 7.82 -13.94 0.69
C ALA A 21 7.70 -12.90 1.83
N ALA A 22 8.68 -12.00 1.95
CA ALA A 22 8.70 -10.94 2.96
C ALA A 22 7.49 -9.97 2.91
N TYR A 23 6.78 -9.90 1.78
CA TYR A 23 5.69 -8.95 1.57
C TYR A 23 4.34 -9.61 1.27
N GLN A 24 4.24 -10.94 1.32
CA GLN A 24 2.99 -11.65 1.01
C GLN A 24 1.80 -11.26 1.90
N HIS A 25 2.08 -10.84 3.14
CA HIS A 25 1.05 -10.44 4.11
C HIS A 25 0.94 -8.92 4.29
N PHE A 26 1.63 -8.15 3.47
CA PHE A 26 1.66 -6.70 3.58
C PHE A 26 0.44 -6.06 2.92
N SER A 27 -0.22 -5.11 3.57
CA SER A 27 -1.38 -4.40 3.00
C SER A 27 -1.49 -2.95 3.44
N SER A 28 -2.13 -2.12 2.63
CA SER A 28 -2.39 -0.72 2.98
C SER A 28 -3.37 -0.58 4.15
N SER A 29 -4.28 -1.54 4.36
CA SER A 29 -5.19 -1.52 5.51
C SER A 29 -4.40 -1.73 6.81
N MET A 30 -3.50 -2.72 6.84
CA MET A 30 -2.58 -2.92 7.95
C MET A 30 -1.70 -1.69 8.20
N ALA A 31 -1.06 -1.14 7.15
CA ALA A 31 -0.19 0.03 7.29
C ALA A 31 -0.95 1.26 7.86
N ARG A 32 -2.17 1.52 7.38
CA ARG A 32 -3.02 2.60 7.91
C ARG A 32 -3.36 2.42 9.38
N GLU A 33 -3.53 1.18 9.84
CA GLU A 33 -3.79 0.88 11.24
C GLU A 33 -2.55 1.13 12.11
N MET A 34 -1.37 0.73 11.63
CA MET A 34 -0.10 1.02 12.32
C MET A 34 0.17 2.52 12.43
N ILE A 35 -0.12 3.28 11.37
CA ILE A 35 -0.06 4.75 11.36
C ILE A 35 -1.01 5.34 12.42
N ARG A 36 -2.26 4.86 12.49
CA ARG A 36 -3.27 5.33 13.44
C ARG A 36 -2.85 5.15 14.89
N TYR A 37 -2.13 4.07 15.18
CA TYR A 37 -1.66 3.74 16.53
C TYR A 37 -0.21 4.18 16.78
N HIS A 38 0.31 5.11 15.97
CA HIS A 38 1.64 5.74 16.11
C HIS A 38 2.78 4.72 16.25
N GLN A 39 2.66 3.56 15.61
CA GLN A 39 3.73 2.57 15.55
C GLN A 39 4.93 3.09 14.72
N PRO A 40 6.15 2.57 14.92
CA PRO A 40 7.32 2.95 14.13
C PRO A 40 7.10 2.71 12.64
N LEU A 41 6.98 3.79 11.85
CA LEU A 41 6.59 3.75 10.45
C LEU A 41 7.61 3.07 9.55
N GLU A 42 8.87 3.07 9.97
CA GLU A 42 10.02 2.51 9.25
C GLU A 42 9.92 0.99 9.10
N ASN A 43 9.11 0.33 9.95
CA ASN A 43 8.82 -1.10 9.85
C ASN A 43 7.77 -1.43 8.78
N TYR A 44 7.00 -0.41 8.33
CA TYR A 44 5.81 -0.62 7.52
C TYR A 44 5.82 0.16 6.19
N LEU A 45 6.69 1.15 6.07
CA LEU A 45 6.74 2.04 4.92
C LEU A 45 8.18 2.16 4.40
N PRO A 46 8.35 2.31 3.07
CA PRO A 46 9.64 2.71 2.52
C PRO A 46 10.13 4.02 3.15
N ALA A 47 11.41 4.11 3.49
CA ALA A 47 11.97 5.29 4.16
C ALA A 47 11.68 6.62 3.44
N SER A 48 11.62 6.59 2.10
CA SER A 48 11.33 7.78 1.27
C SER A 48 9.95 8.37 1.49
N ILE A 49 8.95 7.59 1.93
CA ILE A 49 7.58 8.07 2.11
C ILE A 49 7.25 8.45 3.56
N VAL A 50 8.09 8.03 4.52
CA VAL A 50 7.86 8.29 5.95
C VAL A 50 7.69 9.78 6.28
N PRO A 51 8.51 10.72 5.76
CA PRO A 51 8.33 12.15 6.06
C PRO A 51 6.98 12.69 5.62
N LEU A 52 6.53 12.30 4.42
CA LEU A 52 5.23 12.72 3.88
C LEU A 52 4.09 12.20 4.75
N VAL A 53 4.14 10.92 5.14
CA VAL A 53 3.07 10.32 5.96
C VAL A 53 2.99 10.98 7.34
N ARG A 54 4.13 11.32 7.96
CA ARG A 54 4.17 12.04 9.24
C ARG A 54 3.52 13.43 9.13
N GLU A 55 3.85 14.19 8.10
CA GLU A 55 3.23 15.50 7.84
C GLU A 55 1.71 15.39 7.65
N MET A 56 1.25 14.36 6.93
CA MET A 56 -0.19 14.12 6.71
C MET A 56 -0.93 13.73 7.99
N THR A 57 -0.29 13.01 8.91
CA THR A 57 -0.90 12.65 10.21
C THR A 57 -1.01 13.84 11.14
N GLU A 58 0.03 14.68 11.23
CA GLU A 58 0.05 15.87 12.09
C GLU A 58 -1.01 16.89 11.67
N LYS A 59 -1.18 17.13 10.36
CA LYS A 59 -2.23 18.02 9.82
C LYS A 59 -3.66 17.52 10.05
N LYS A 60 -3.83 16.24 10.37
CA LYS A 60 -5.15 15.63 10.62
C LYS A 60 -5.56 15.70 12.09
N GLU A 61 -4.59 15.86 12.98
CA GLU A 61 -4.79 15.92 14.43
C GLU A 61 -4.93 17.37 14.94
N GLY A 62 -4.52 18.37 14.15
CA GLY A 62 -4.76 19.80 14.39
C GLY A 62 -6.01 20.32 13.71
#